data_AF-A0A7W2LF60-F1
#
_entry.id   AF-A0A7W2LF60-F1
#
_cell.length_a   1.000
_cell.length_b   1.000
_cell.length_c   1.000
_cell.angle_alpha   90.00
_cell.angle_beta   90.00
_cell.angle_gamma   90.00
#
_symmetry.space_group_name_H-M   'P 1'
#
loop_
_entity.id
_entity.type
_entity.pdbx_description
1 polymer ?
#
loop_
_entity_poly.entity_id
_entity_poly.type
_entity_poly.pdbx_seq_one_letter_code
_entity_poly.pdbx_strand_id
1 'polypeptide(L)'
;MQLIAKSGDPAVIRLNPLDNVLIARQPLPQGLRLEAEAITVRQPIPSGHKLATVRVEQGQPLRRYGQIIGFASQAIDAGDHVHVHNVQMGDFARDYAFGVDTRSQPGSAAQFQGIVRADGRVATRNYIGILTSVNCSATVARAVADHFRRDIHPEALADYPNIDGVVALTHGAGCAVDPSGEALGLLRRTLAGYAVHPNFAAVLIIGLGCETNQIESLLETQGLQASAQLRAFTIQGIGGTSKTIAAGIEQVRSLLAEANQVRRQPVSAQHLVVGLQCGGSDGYSGITANPALGNAVDRLVAAGGTAILSETPEIYGAEHLLTRRAVSREVGEKLVARIRWWEDYCQRMNAELNNNPSAGNKAGGLTTILEKSLGAVAKAGSSNLVDVYQYAEAVRAQGLVFMDTPGYDPVSATGQVAGGANLIAFTTGRGSAYGCAPAPSIKLATNNRVFEHQQEDMDVNCGGIADGSTSIEERGAYIFEQMLRIASGARSKSEQHGYGQNEFVPWQIGAVT
;
A
#
# COMPACT_ATOMS: atom_id res chain seq x y z
N MET A 1 8.56 -14.78 16.10
CA MET A 1 10.04 -14.67 15.97
C MET A 1 10.44 -13.44 16.77
N GLN A 2 11.22 -13.59 17.85
CA GLN A 2 11.81 -12.43 18.52
C GLN A 2 12.74 -11.76 17.50
N LEU A 3 12.29 -10.65 16.91
CA LEU A 3 12.98 -9.95 15.82
C LEU A 3 14.13 -9.08 16.31
N ILE A 4 14.29 -8.93 17.64
CA ILE A 4 15.28 -8.05 18.26
C ILE A 4 16.07 -8.88 19.27
N ALA A 5 17.31 -9.21 18.91
CA ALA A 5 18.30 -9.56 19.92
C ALA A 5 18.71 -8.25 20.58
N LYS A 6 18.39 -8.06 21.87
CA LYS A 6 18.86 -6.86 22.59
C LYS A 6 20.38 -6.83 22.52
N SER A 7 20.94 -5.86 21.80
CA SER A 7 22.34 -5.50 21.97
C SER A 7 22.52 -4.99 23.40
N GLY A 8 23.68 -5.26 24.01
CA GLY A 8 23.98 -4.67 25.32
C GLY A 8 24.10 -3.15 25.28
N ASP A 9 24.26 -2.56 24.08
CA ASP A 9 24.31 -1.13 23.84
C ASP A 9 22.94 -0.57 23.40
N PRO A 10 22.39 0.47 24.08
CA PRO A 10 21.10 1.06 23.73
C PRO A 10 21.14 1.95 22.47
N ALA A 11 22.33 2.28 21.97
CA ALA A 11 22.51 3.12 20.78
C ALA A 11 22.28 2.36 19.46
N VAL A 12 22.23 1.02 19.51
CA VAL A 12 22.18 0.15 18.33
C VAL A 12 21.15 -0.97 18.51
N ILE A 13 20.85 -1.69 17.42
CA ILE A 13 19.99 -2.89 17.41
C ILE A 13 20.69 -3.99 16.60
N ARG A 14 20.68 -5.21 17.16
CA ARG A 14 21.00 -6.46 16.44
C ARG A 14 19.72 -7.24 16.22
N LEU A 15 19.43 -7.65 14.99
CA LEU A 15 18.15 -8.35 14.70
C LEU A 15 18.30 -9.86 14.78
N ASN A 16 19.46 -10.38 14.38
CA ASN A 16 19.79 -11.80 14.42
C ASN A 16 21.24 -12.02 14.89
N PRO A 17 21.54 -13.11 15.63
CA PRO A 17 22.92 -13.45 15.99
C PRO A 17 23.87 -13.65 14.80
N LEU A 18 23.34 -14.02 13.62
CA LEU A 18 24.11 -14.19 12.38
C LEU A 18 24.38 -12.86 11.65
N ASP A 19 23.83 -11.75 12.14
CA ASP A 19 24.04 -10.44 11.51
C ASP A 19 25.49 -10.01 11.69
N ASN A 20 26.11 -9.53 10.62
CA ASN A 20 27.42 -8.88 10.69
C ASN A 20 27.31 -7.35 10.65
N VAL A 21 26.08 -6.82 10.76
CA VAL A 21 25.78 -5.40 10.92
C VAL A 21 24.89 -5.13 12.12
N LEU A 22 24.95 -3.90 12.62
CA LEU A 22 24.04 -3.34 13.62
C LEU A 22 23.30 -2.15 13.01
N ILE A 23 22.09 -1.86 13.49
CA ILE A 23 21.32 -0.66 13.10
C ILE A 23 21.48 0.42 14.16
N ALA A 24 21.86 1.62 13.78
CA ALA A 24 21.93 2.78 14.66
C ALA A 24 20.52 3.27 15.04
N ARG A 25 20.22 3.39 16.35
CA ARG A 25 18.95 3.94 16.86
C ARG A 25 18.94 5.48 16.90
N GLN A 26 20.12 6.05 16.89
CA GLN A 26 20.38 7.49 16.95
C GLN A 26 21.61 7.81 16.11
N PRO A 27 21.87 9.08 15.77
CA PRO A 27 23.14 9.44 15.15
C PRO A 27 24.32 8.99 16.02
N LEU A 28 25.26 8.24 15.44
CA LEU A 28 26.47 7.79 16.12
C LEU A 28 27.64 8.69 15.69
N PRO A 29 28.27 9.43 16.60
CA PRO A 29 29.47 10.20 16.27
C PRO A 29 30.68 9.28 16.09
N GLN A 30 31.63 9.75 15.29
CA GLN A 30 32.94 9.11 15.18
C GLN A 30 33.62 9.03 16.56
N GLY A 31 34.28 7.91 16.84
CA GLY A 31 34.97 7.66 18.11
C GLY A 31 34.08 7.11 19.23
N LEU A 32 32.75 7.04 19.03
CA LEU A 32 31.86 6.40 20.01
C LEU A 32 32.25 4.92 20.18
N ARG A 33 32.48 4.51 21.43
CA ARG A 33 32.72 3.11 21.81
C ARG A 33 31.39 2.43 22.17
N LEU A 34 31.09 1.33 21.49
CA LEU A 34 29.98 0.43 21.80
C LEU A 34 30.57 -0.74 22.59
N GLU A 35 30.47 -0.67 23.91
CA GLU A 35 31.22 -1.57 24.81
C GLU A 35 30.72 -3.01 24.72
N ALA A 36 29.40 -3.21 24.61
CA ALA A 36 28.83 -4.55 24.54
C ALA A 36 29.16 -5.26 23.22
N GLU A 37 29.46 -4.50 22.18
CA GLU A 37 29.84 -5.01 20.87
C GLU A 37 31.37 -4.95 20.64
N ALA A 38 32.13 -4.35 21.56
CA ALA A 38 33.57 -4.12 21.48
C ALA A 38 34.03 -3.36 20.21
N ILE A 39 33.20 -2.46 19.68
CA ILE A 39 33.42 -1.73 18.43
C ILE A 39 33.59 -0.24 18.69
N THR A 40 34.47 0.41 17.93
CA THR A 40 34.56 1.88 17.89
C THR A 40 34.04 2.38 16.55
N VAL A 41 33.10 3.32 16.57
CA VAL A 41 32.52 3.93 15.37
C VAL A 41 33.57 4.73 14.62
N ARG A 42 33.80 4.44 13.33
CA ARG A 42 34.93 5.00 12.56
C ARG A 42 34.59 6.31 11.83
N GLN A 43 33.31 6.59 11.61
CA GLN A 43 32.78 7.80 10.96
C GLN A 43 31.37 8.11 11.46
N PRO A 44 30.83 9.33 11.28
CA PRO A 44 29.44 9.61 11.62
C PRO A 44 28.46 8.67 10.91
N ILE A 45 27.53 8.08 11.68
CA ILE A 45 26.50 7.16 11.15
C ILE A 45 25.12 7.73 11.50
N PRO A 46 24.26 8.03 10.50
CA PRO A 46 22.92 8.52 10.77
C PRO A 46 22.04 7.48 11.48
N SER A 47 21.02 7.96 12.18
CA SER A 47 19.94 7.12 12.72
C SER A 47 19.28 6.30 11.60
N GLY A 48 19.03 5.02 11.84
CA GLY A 48 18.48 4.06 10.87
C GLY A 48 19.51 3.44 9.92
N HIS A 49 20.74 3.94 9.89
CA HIS A 49 21.81 3.36 9.08
C HIS A 49 22.53 2.22 9.81
N LYS A 50 23.40 1.52 9.09
CA LYS A 50 24.10 0.33 9.58
C LYS A 50 25.57 0.59 9.89
N LEU A 51 26.11 -0.12 10.86
CA LEU A 51 27.55 -0.25 11.06
C LEU A 51 27.99 -1.72 10.99
N ALA A 52 29.20 -1.97 10.50
CA ALA A 52 29.79 -3.30 10.45
C ALA A 52 30.28 -3.74 11.83
N THR A 53 30.09 -5.01 12.15
CA THR A 53 30.50 -5.59 13.44
C THR A 53 31.83 -6.30 13.41
N VAL A 54 32.25 -6.68 12.21
CA VAL A 54 33.49 -7.37 11.91
C VAL A 54 34.04 -6.78 10.61
N ARG A 55 35.31 -7.08 10.31
CA ARG A 55 35.85 -6.81 8.98
C ARG A 55 35.17 -7.72 7.95
N VAL A 56 34.80 -7.13 6.82
CA VAL A 56 34.16 -7.80 5.68
C VAL A 56 34.98 -7.48 4.43
N GLU A 57 35.56 -8.51 3.82
CA GLU A 57 36.36 -8.32 2.60
C GLU A 57 35.48 -8.06 1.37
N GLN A 58 36.07 -7.46 0.33
CA GLN A 58 35.38 -7.25 -0.95
C GLN A 58 34.77 -8.57 -1.46
N GLY A 59 33.52 -8.50 -1.91
CA GLY A 59 32.75 -9.65 -2.40
C GLY A 59 32.11 -10.52 -1.30
N GLN A 60 32.42 -10.29 -0.02
CA GLN A 60 31.78 -11.04 1.07
C GLN A 60 30.38 -10.51 1.40
N PRO A 61 29.47 -11.37 1.90
CA PRO A 61 28.08 -10.98 2.15
C PRO A 61 27.93 -10.16 3.44
N LEU A 62 27.06 -9.15 3.37
CA LEU A 62 26.51 -8.46 4.54
C LEU A 62 25.18 -9.11 4.91
N ARG A 63 24.96 -9.33 6.21
CA ARG A 63 23.81 -10.06 6.76
C ARG A 63 23.03 -9.22 7.74
N ARG A 64 21.73 -9.11 7.50
CA ARG A 64 20.72 -8.51 8.38
C ARG A 64 19.50 -9.44 8.39
N TYR A 65 18.83 -9.60 9.53
CA TYR A 65 17.78 -10.63 9.73
C TYR A 65 18.30 -12.07 9.54
N GLY A 66 19.61 -12.30 9.63
CA GLY A 66 20.29 -13.55 9.27
C GLY A 66 20.37 -13.81 7.77
N GLN A 67 19.85 -12.90 6.95
CA GLN A 67 19.76 -13.02 5.49
C GLN A 67 20.77 -12.10 4.80
N ILE A 68 21.20 -12.48 3.61
CA ILE A 68 22.10 -11.65 2.80
C ILE A 68 21.33 -10.41 2.31
N ILE A 69 21.89 -9.24 2.58
CA ILE A 69 21.35 -7.96 2.12
C ILE A 69 22.20 -7.30 1.03
N GLY A 70 23.30 -7.92 0.64
CA GLY A 70 24.21 -7.39 -0.37
C GLY A 70 25.62 -7.88 -0.13
N PHE A 71 26.55 -7.43 -0.97
CA PHE A 71 27.95 -7.81 -0.92
C PHE A 71 28.82 -6.57 -0.83
N ALA A 72 29.92 -6.68 -0.11
CA ALA A 72 30.86 -5.57 0.04
C ALA A 72 31.49 -5.23 -1.32
N SER A 73 31.34 -3.99 -1.81
CA SER A 73 31.97 -3.55 -3.06
C SER A 73 33.46 -3.20 -2.88
N GLN A 74 33.86 -2.99 -1.63
CA GLN A 74 35.23 -2.77 -1.16
C GLN A 74 35.37 -3.38 0.25
N ALA A 75 36.59 -3.47 0.80
CA ALA A 75 36.75 -3.90 2.19
C ALA A 75 36.06 -2.92 3.16
N ILE A 76 35.43 -3.47 4.21
CA ILE A 76 34.71 -2.74 5.26
C ILE A 76 35.27 -3.20 6.61
N ASP A 77 35.81 -2.31 7.42
CA ASP A 77 36.28 -2.65 8.77
C ASP A 77 35.15 -2.61 9.81
N ALA A 78 35.36 -3.26 10.95
CA ALA A 78 34.46 -3.13 12.09
C ALA A 78 34.32 -1.65 12.51
N GLY A 79 33.08 -1.21 12.73
CA GLY A 79 32.75 0.18 13.06
C GLY A 79 32.53 1.10 11.85
N ASP A 80 32.74 0.61 10.63
CA ASP A 80 32.43 1.37 9.42
C ASP A 80 30.92 1.44 9.15
N HIS A 81 30.49 2.56 8.58
CA HIS A 81 29.16 2.77 8.01
C HIS A 81 28.94 1.86 6.80
N VAL A 82 27.92 1.01 6.86
CA VAL A 82 27.55 0.07 5.79
C VAL A 82 26.39 0.65 4.98
N HIS A 83 26.66 1.05 3.73
CA HIS A 83 25.66 1.67 2.86
C HIS A 83 26.04 1.62 1.36
N VAL A 84 25.34 2.37 0.51
CA VAL A 84 25.45 2.29 -0.96
C VAL A 84 26.84 2.60 -1.54
N HIS A 85 27.73 3.24 -0.77
CA HIS A 85 29.09 3.54 -1.19
C HIS A 85 30.04 2.34 -1.06
N ASN A 86 29.70 1.34 -0.22
CA ASN A 86 30.52 0.17 0.04
C ASN A 86 29.76 -1.17 -0.03
N VAL A 87 28.47 -1.15 -0.41
CA VAL A 87 27.63 -2.35 -0.61
C VAL A 87 26.95 -2.28 -1.97
N GLN A 88 26.95 -3.41 -2.66
CA GLN A 88 26.28 -3.60 -3.94
C GLN A 88 25.34 -4.80 -3.92
N MET A 89 24.41 -4.82 -4.88
CA MET A 89 23.64 -6.01 -5.20
C MET A 89 24.54 -7.10 -5.79
N GLY A 90 24.20 -8.35 -5.52
CA GLY A 90 24.79 -9.50 -6.19
C GLY A 90 23.74 -10.60 -6.33
N ASP A 91 23.91 -11.43 -7.35
CA ASP A 91 23.02 -12.56 -7.58
C ASP A 91 23.37 -13.72 -6.65
N PHE A 92 22.33 -14.35 -6.09
CA PHE A 92 22.46 -15.63 -5.41
C PHE A 92 21.21 -16.46 -5.66
N ALA A 93 21.40 -17.79 -5.77
CA ALA A 93 20.32 -18.72 -6.03
C ALA A 93 19.30 -18.70 -4.88
N ARG A 94 18.01 -18.64 -5.25
CA ARG A 94 16.89 -18.72 -4.32
C ARG A 94 16.30 -20.12 -4.41
N ASP A 95 16.18 -20.80 -3.29
CA ASP A 95 15.45 -22.06 -3.20
C ASP A 95 13.97 -21.78 -2.89
N TYR A 96 13.11 -21.96 -3.91
CA TYR A 96 11.67 -21.85 -3.74
C TYR A 96 11.10 -23.18 -3.23
N ALA A 97 11.06 -23.33 -1.92
CA ALA A 97 10.19 -24.31 -1.30
C ALA A 97 8.74 -23.79 -1.25
N PHE A 98 7.78 -24.67 -1.48
CA PHE A 98 6.36 -24.34 -1.52
C PHE A 98 5.59 -25.04 -0.41
N GLY A 99 4.81 -24.29 0.36
CA GLY A 99 3.92 -24.84 1.39
C GLY A 99 4.59 -25.49 2.61
N VAL A 100 5.92 -25.46 2.71
CA VAL A 100 6.68 -26.11 3.80
C VAL A 100 6.52 -25.45 5.17
N ASP A 101 6.13 -24.17 5.19
CA ASP A 101 5.98 -23.37 6.41
C ASP A 101 4.52 -22.94 6.64
N THR A 102 3.54 -23.60 6.01
CA THR A 102 2.11 -23.30 6.24
C THR A 102 1.69 -23.58 7.67
N ARG A 103 0.77 -22.76 8.19
CA ARG A 103 0.27 -22.86 9.56
C ARG A 103 -1.25 -22.78 9.59
N SER A 104 -1.87 -23.49 10.52
CA SER A 104 -3.25 -23.23 10.90
C SER A 104 -3.29 -21.99 11.80
N GLN A 105 -4.29 -21.13 11.62
CA GLN A 105 -4.58 -20.03 12.55
C GLN A 105 -5.92 -20.25 13.23
N PRO A 106 -6.02 -20.03 14.56
CA PRO A 106 -7.30 -20.08 15.25
C PRO A 106 -8.19 -18.93 14.77
N GLY A 107 -9.48 -19.21 14.61
CA GLY A 107 -10.46 -18.17 14.26
C GLY A 107 -10.69 -17.16 15.39
N SER A 108 -11.14 -15.97 15.04
CA SER A 108 -11.61 -14.94 15.97
C SER A 108 -12.92 -14.32 15.49
N ALA A 109 -13.74 -13.80 16.40
CA ALA A 109 -15.06 -13.25 16.09
C ALA A 109 -15.08 -11.71 16.17
N ALA A 110 -14.14 -11.03 15.50
CA ALA A 110 -14.11 -9.58 15.48
C ALA A 110 -15.23 -8.98 14.61
N GLN A 111 -15.70 -7.78 14.97
CA GLN A 111 -16.77 -7.06 14.28
C GLN A 111 -16.43 -5.58 14.11
N PHE A 112 -17.09 -4.92 13.16
CA PHE A 112 -17.05 -3.46 12.97
C PHE A 112 -18.42 -2.92 12.52
N GLN A 113 -18.60 -1.60 12.55
CA GLN A 113 -19.84 -0.93 12.12
C GLN A 113 -19.81 -0.62 10.62
N GLY A 114 -20.21 -1.58 9.79
CA GLY A 114 -20.19 -1.49 8.33
C GLY A 114 -21.54 -1.06 7.73
N ILE A 115 -21.53 -0.66 6.46
CA ILE A 115 -22.73 -0.36 5.67
C ILE A 115 -22.98 -1.52 4.71
N VAL A 116 -24.08 -2.25 4.88
CA VAL A 116 -24.42 -3.38 4.01
C VAL A 116 -25.08 -2.87 2.74
N ARG A 117 -24.49 -3.21 1.59
CA ARG A 117 -25.04 -2.88 0.26
C ARG A 117 -26.08 -3.92 -0.15
N ALA A 118 -26.90 -3.57 -1.15
CA ALA A 118 -27.97 -4.44 -1.66
C ALA A 118 -27.45 -5.79 -2.19
N ASP A 119 -26.20 -5.83 -2.65
CA ASP A 119 -25.53 -7.05 -3.14
C ASP A 119 -24.82 -7.87 -2.03
N GLY A 120 -25.00 -7.47 -0.76
CA GLY A 120 -24.41 -8.14 0.41
C GLY A 120 -22.95 -7.75 0.71
N ARG A 121 -22.27 -6.99 -0.16
CA ARG A 121 -20.94 -6.45 0.16
C ARG A 121 -21.05 -5.36 1.23
N VAL A 122 -19.98 -5.19 2.01
CA VAL A 122 -19.97 -4.23 3.12
C VAL A 122 -18.99 -3.11 2.84
N ALA A 123 -19.48 -1.88 2.97
CA ALA A 123 -18.71 -0.67 2.85
C ALA A 123 -18.20 -0.16 4.20
N THR A 124 -17.02 0.46 4.18
CA THR A 124 -16.47 1.25 5.29
C THR A 124 -16.80 2.73 5.15
N ARG A 125 -17.14 3.18 3.92
CA ARG A 125 -17.50 4.56 3.56
C ARG A 125 -18.66 4.60 2.57
N ASN A 126 -19.23 5.77 2.39
CA ASN A 126 -20.41 6.04 1.57
C ASN A 126 -20.21 7.30 0.72
N TYR A 127 -19.47 7.14 -0.36
CA TYR A 127 -19.18 8.19 -1.34
C TYR A 127 -20.12 8.15 -2.53
N ILE A 128 -20.21 9.26 -3.25
CA ILE A 128 -20.61 9.27 -4.66
C ILE A 128 -19.34 9.50 -5.49
N GLY A 129 -19.05 8.60 -6.43
CA GLY A 129 -17.86 8.66 -7.27
C GLY A 129 -18.12 9.32 -8.62
N ILE A 130 -17.13 10.04 -9.14
CA ILE A 130 -17.11 10.55 -10.51
C ILE A 130 -15.84 10.04 -11.18
N LEU A 131 -15.97 9.02 -12.01
CA LEU A 131 -14.88 8.45 -12.79
C LEU A 131 -14.76 9.16 -14.14
N THR A 132 -13.54 9.29 -14.63
CA THR A 132 -13.29 9.73 -16.00
C THR A 132 -12.84 8.56 -16.87
N SER A 133 -13.37 8.44 -18.09
CA SER A 133 -12.84 7.49 -19.09
C SER A 133 -11.51 7.94 -19.71
N VAL A 134 -11.25 9.26 -19.68
CA VAL A 134 -10.11 9.93 -20.32
C VAL A 134 -9.72 11.22 -19.58
N ASN A 135 -8.46 11.66 -19.70
CA ASN A 135 -7.98 12.93 -19.13
C ASN A 135 -8.84 14.16 -19.55
N CYS A 136 -9.36 14.19 -20.78
CA CYS A 136 -10.14 15.33 -21.28
C CYS A 136 -11.45 15.60 -20.49
N SER A 137 -11.95 14.61 -19.76
CA SER A 137 -13.12 14.76 -18.87
C SER A 137 -12.77 15.21 -17.44
N ALA A 138 -11.48 15.33 -17.10
CA ALA A 138 -11.03 15.62 -15.73
C ALA A 138 -11.54 16.95 -15.19
N THR A 139 -11.50 18.02 -16.00
CA THR A 139 -12.00 19.35 -15.58
C THR A 139 -13.48 19.33 -15.24
N VAL A 140 -14.29 18.64 -16.05
CA VAL A 140 -15.73 18.51 -15.80
C VAL A 140 -15.98 17.70 -14.53
N ALA A 141 -15.32 16.56 -14.36
CA ALA A 141 -15.49 15.72 -13.18
C ALA A 141 -15.12 16.46 -11.89
N ARG A 142 -13.98 17.19 -11.88
CA ARG A 142 -13.55 18.01 -10.74
C ARG A 142 -14.53 19.13 -10.42
N ALA A 143 -15.01 19.86 -11.43
CA ALA A 143 -15.99 20.92 -11.21
C ALA A 143 -17.30 20.40 -10.59
N VAL A 144 -17.74 19.19 -10.98
CA VAL A 144 -18.90 18.56 -10.34
C VAL A 144 -18.61 18.16 -8.90
N ALA A 145 -17.45 17.53 -8.61
CA ALA A 145 -17.09 17.16 -7.23
C ALA A 145 -16.89 18.38 -6.32
N ASP A 146 -16.25 19.44 -6.83
CA ASP A 146 -16.00 20.69 -6.11
C ASP A 146 -17.30 21.37 -5.67
N HIS A 147 -18.39 21.25 -6.45
CA HIS A 147 -19.72 21.74 -6.06
C HIS A 147 -20.23 21.13 -4.75
N PHE A 148 -19.79 19.93 -4.38
CA PHE A 148 -20.22 19.21 -3.17
C PHE A 148 -19.12 19.11 -2.10
N ARG A 149 -17.99 19.78 -2.29
CA ARG A 149 -16.88 19.74 -1.34
C ARG A 149 -17.24 20.49 -0.07
N ARG A 150 -17.13 19.83 1.09
CA ARG A 150 -17.54 20.38 2.38
C ARG A 150 -16.72 21.61 2.82
N ASP A 151 -15.51 21.78 2.28
CA ASP A 151 -14.62 22.91 2.55
C ASP A 151 -14.88 24.13 1.65
N ILE A 152 -15.56 23.95 0.50
CA ILE A 152 -15.96 25.06 -0.39
C ILE A 152 -17.46 25.38 -0.23
N HIS A 153 -18.30 24.34 -0.33
CA HIS A 153 -19.76 24.40 -0.40
C HIS A 153 -20.39 23.48 0.67
N PRO A 154 -20.23 23.78 1.97
CA PRO A 154 -20.77 22.95 3.05
C PRO A 154 -22.29 22.75 2.96
N GLU A 155 -23.02 23.73 2.43
CA GLU A 155 -24.48 23.71 2.25
C GLU A 155 -24.93 22.58 1.31
N ALA A 156 -24.10 22.18 0.34
CA ALA A 156 -24.47 21.19 -0.66
C ALA A 156 -24.68 19.77 -0.07
N LEU A 157 -24.04 19.48 1.08
CA LEU A 157 -24.12 18.19 1.78
C LEU A 157 -24.59 18.32 3.25
N ALA A 158 -25.13 19.47 3.65
CA ALA A 158 -25.54 19.72 5.03
C ALA A 158 -26.66 18.77 5.49
N ASP A 159 -27.66 18.54 4.64
CA ASP A 159 -28.80 17.65 4.94
C ASP A 159 -28.49 16.15 4.74
N TYR A 160 -27.25 15.83 4.32
CA TYR A 160 -26.82 14.47 3.98
C TYR A 160 -25.61 14.03 4.80
N PRO A 161 -25.77 13.86 6.14
CA PRO A 161 -24.66 13.55 7.05
C PRO A 161 -24.08 12.14 6.85
N ASN A 162 -24.81 11.22 6.23
CA ASN A 162 -24.34 9.85 5.97
C ASN A 162 -23.57 9.72 4.65
N ILE A 163 -23.37 10.80 3.91
CA ILE A 163 -22.54 10.83 2.69
C ILE A 163 -21.15 11.34 3.08
N ASP A 164 -20.14 10.49 2.92
CA ASP A 164 -18.75 10.84 3.28
C ASP A 164 -18.17 11.90 2.32
N GLY A 165 -18.66 11.95 1.08
CA GLY A 165 -18.37 13.02 0.13
C GLY A 165 -18.73 12.66 -1.31
N VAL A 166 -18.44 13.59 -2.21
CA VAL A 166 -18.45 13.38 -3.66
C VAL A 166 -17.02 13.55 -4.15
N VAL A 167 -16.49 12.56 -4.87
CA VAL A 167 -15.08 12.53 -5.25
C VAL A 167 -14.89 12.32 -6.74
N ALA A 168 -14.04 13.14 -7.36
CA ALA A 168 -13.60 13.00 -8.74
C ALA A 168 -12.32 12.18 -8.79
N LEU A 169 -12.38 11.03 -9.45
CA LEU A 169 -11.25 10.13 -9.66
C LEU A 169 -10.81 10.25 -11.11
N THR A 170 -9.96 11.24 -11.34
CA THR A 170 -9.45 11.61 -12.66
C THR A 170 -8.08 11.01 -12.91
N HIS A 171 -7.75 10.66 -14.16
CA HIS A 171 -6.42 10.14 -14.52
C HIS A 171 -5.81 10.85 -15.73
N GLY A 172 -4.47 10.78 -15.85
CA GLY A 172 -3.72 11.40 -16.95
C GLY A 172 -3.73 10.63 -18.28
N ALA A 173 -4.32 9.42 -18.34
CA ALA A 173 -4.28 8.62 -19.58
C ALA A 173 -5.03 9.31 -20.74
N GLY A 174 -4.37 9.33 -21.90
CA GLY A 174 -4.90 9.86 -23.17
C GLY A 174 -5.42 8.76 -24.09
N CYS A 175 -5.72 9.14 -25.34
CA CYS A 175 -6.36 8.26 -26.32
C CYS A 175 -5.37 7.47 -27.19
N ALA A 176 -4.10 7.87 -27.26
CA ALA A 176 -3.13 7.32 -28.19
C ALA A 176 -2.49 6.02 -27.66
N VAL A 177 -3.33 5.01 -27.45
CA VAL A 177 -2.98 3.67 -26.97
C VAL A 177 -3.65 2.63 -27.85
N ASP A 178 -3.08 1.41 -27.87
CA ASP A 178 -3.70 0.29 -28.58
C ASP A 178 -5.06 -0.07 -27.95
N PRO A 179 -6.18 -0.02 -28.71
CA PRO A 179 -7.52 -0.35 -28.20
C PRO A 179 -7.67 -1.81 -27.76
N SER A 180 -6.81 -2.70 -28.24
CA SER A 180 -6.77 -4.12 -27.88
C SER A 180 -5.63 -4.48 -26.92
N GLY A 181 -4.81 -3.49 -26.56
CA GLY A 181 -3.59 -3.69 -25.79
C GLY A 181 -3.82 -3.86 -24.29
N GLU A 182 -2.81 -4.46 -23.64
CA GLU A 182 -2.78 -4.69 -22.19
C GLU A 182 -2.98 -3.41 -21.38
N ALA A 183 -2.39 -2.29 -21.83
CA ALA A 183 -2.49 -0.99 -21.19
C ALA A 183 -3.93 -0.51 -21.01
N LEU A 184 -4.73 -0.59 -22.07
CA LEU A 184 -6.13 -0.19 -22.02
C LEU A 184 -6.96 -1.20 -21.21
N GLY A 185 -6.69 -2.50 -21.35
CA GLY A 185 -7.33 -3.54 -20.56
C GLY A 185 -7.13 -3.35 -19.05
N LEU A 186 -5.92 -2.96 -18.64
CA LEU A 186 -5.58 -2.65 -17.25
C LEU A 186 -6.33 -1.41 -16.76
N LEU A 187 -6.35 -0.33 -17.54
CA LEU A 187 -7.11 0.88 -17.19
C LEU A 187 -8.61 0.58 -17.04
N ARG A 188 -9.18 -0.17 -17.99
CA ARG A 188 -10.60 -0.57 -17.94
C ARG A 188 -10.93 -1.38 -16.70
N ARG A 189 -10.10 -2.36 -16.35
CA ARG A 189 -10.22 -3.16 -15.13
C ARG A 189 -10.18 -2.30 -13.88
N THR A 190 -9.26 -1.33 -13.84
CA THR A 190 -9.12 -0.39 -12.73
C THR A 190 -10.37 0.47 -12.57
N LEU A 191 -10.85 1.07 -13.66
CA LEU A 191 -12.07 1.88 -13.65
C LEU A 191 -13.30 1.06 -13.26
N ALA A 192 -13.43 -0.16 -13.78
CA ALA A 192 -14.54 -1.06 -13.44
C ALA A 192 -14.54 -1.45 -11.96
N GLY A 193 -13.37 -1.76 -11.39
CA GLY A 193 -13.22 -2.05 -9.97
C GLY A 193 -13.74 -0.92 -9.08
N TYR A 194 -13.37 0.33 -9.41
CA TYR A 194 -13.91 1.51 -8.72
C TYR A 194 -15.40 1.73 -9.00
N ALA A 195 -15.87 1.51 -10.23
CA ALA A 195 -17.28 1.70 -10.61
C ALA A 195 -18.25 0.84 -9.78
N VAL A 196 -17.78 -0.33 -9.32
CA VAL A 196 -18.57 -1.26 -8.50
C VAL A 196 -18.09 -1.34 -7.05
N HIS A 197 -17.17 -0.48 -6.61
CA HIS A 197 -16.57 -0.59 -5.28
C HIS A 197 -17.61 -0.33 -4.17
N PRO A 198 -17.67 -1.14 -3.08
CA PRO A 198 -18.72 -1.02 -2.07
C PRO A 198 -18.72 0.31 -1.33
N ASN A 199 -17.59 1.03 -1.28
CA ASN A 199 -17.56 2.37 -0.67
C ASN A 199 -18.27 3.45 -1.49
N PHE A 200 -18.75 3.16 -2.71
CA PHE A 200 -19.64 4.05 -3.44
C PHE A 200 -21.10 3.63 -3.28
N ALA A 201 -21.97 4.59 -2.98
CA ALA A 201 -23.41 4.43 -3.13
C ALA A 201 -23.82 4.48 -4.61
N ALA A 202 -23.13 5.31 -5.38
CA ALA A 202 -23.33 5.49 -6.81
C ALA A 202 -22.07 6.05 -7.47
N VAL A 203 -21.94 5.84 -8.78
CA VAL A 203 -20.84 6.31 -9.61
C VAL A 203 -21.38 6.91 -10.90
N LEU A 204 -20.83 8.07 -11.27
CA LEU A 204 -20.97 8.69 -12.58
C LEU A 204 -19.68 8.44 -13.38
N ILE A 205 -19.78 7.96 -14.61
CA ILE A 205 -18.68 7.88 -15.55
C ILE A 205 -18.85 9.00 -16.59
N ILE A 206 -17.90 9.93 -16.63
CA ILE A 206 -17.88 11.04 -17.56
C ILE A 206 -16.76 10.84 -18.57
N GLY A 207 -17.08 10.91 -19.85
CA GLY A 207 -16.11 10.87 -20.95
C GLY A 207 -16.16 12.13 -21.80
N LEU A 208 -15.20 12.29 -22.70
CA LEU A 208 -15.27 13.37 -23.69
C LEU A 208 -16.28 13.01 -24.78
N GLY A 209 -16.19 11.79 -25.31
CA GLY A 209 -17.02 11.24 -26.38
C GLY A 209 -16.23 10.74 -27.59
N CYS A 210 -14.94 11.08 -27.70
CA CYS A 210 -14.09 10.69 -28.83
C CYS A 210 -12.83 9.91 -28.41
N GLU A 211 -12.72 9.54 -27.14
CA GLU A 211 -11.60 8.77 -26.63
C GLU A 211 -11.54 7.34 -27.19
N THR A 212 -10.36 6.73 -27.19
CA THR A 212 -10.21 5.30 -27.50
C THR A 212 -10.92 4.43 -26.46
N ASN A 213 -10.90 4.86 -25.19
CA ASN A 213 -11.60 4.20 -24.10
C ASN A 213 -13.09 4.58 -24.04
N GLN A 214 -13.85 4.29 -25.09
CA GLN A 214 -15.29 4.59 -25.14
C GLN A 214 -16.04 3.95 -23.97
N ILE A 215 -16.92 4.71 -23.32
CA ILE A 215 -17.61 4.27 -22.08
C ILE A 215 -18.47 3.02 -22.34
N GLU A 216 -19.19 2.96 -23.47
CA GLU A 216 -20.01 1.81 -23.82
C GLU A 216 -19.17 0.53 -23.92
N SER A 217 -18.02 0.60 -24.61
CA SER A 217 -17.07 -0.52 -24.72
C SER A 217 -16.43 -0.87 -23.37
N LEU A 218 -16.12 0.12 -22.53
CA LEU A 218 -15.65 -0.12 -21.15
C LEU A 218 -16.69 -0.92 -20.37
N LEU A 219 -17.96 -0.51 -20.39
CA LEU A 219 -19.01 -1.19 -19.65
C LEU A 219 -19.21 -2.63 -20.17
N GLU A 220 -19.33 -2.81 -21.48
CA GLU A 220 -19.52 -4.12 -22.10
C GLU A 220 -18.36 -5.08 -21.78
N THR A 221 -17.11 -4.66 -22.02
CA THR A 221 -15.93 -5.51 -21.83
C THR A 221 -15.66 -5.88 -20.38
N GLN A 222 -16.20 -5.11 -19.43
CA GLN A 222 -16.08 -5.37 -17.99
C GLN A 222 -17.34 -5.99 -17.39
N GLY A 223 -18.34 -6.33 -18.23
CA GLY A 223 -19.59 -6.94 -17.79
C GLY A 223 -20.45 -6.04 -16.91
N LEU A 224 -20.34 -4.72 -17.09
CA LEU A 224 -21.09 -3.70 -16.36
C LEU A 224 -22.28 -3.22 -17.17
N GLN A 225 -23.34 -2.84 -16.46
CA GLN A 225 -24.55 -2.26 -17.06
C GLN A 225 -24.87 -0.94 -16.39
N ALA A 226 -25.28 0.04 -17.20
CA ALA A 226 -25.80 1.30 -16.68
C ALA A 226 -27.04 1.03 -15.83
N SER A 227 -27.15 1.76 -14.72
CA SER A 227 -28.23 1.63 -13.75
C SER A 227 -28.53 2.97 -13.09
N ALA A 228 -29.47 2.99 -12.15
CA ALA A 228 -29.72 4.17 -11.34
C ALA A 228 -28.48 4.60 -10.53
N GLN A 229 -27.63 3.65 -10.12
CA GLN A 229 -26.43 3.88 -9.32
C GLN A 229 -25.14 3.92 -10.17
N LEU A 230 -25.15 3.43 -11.41
CA LEU A 230 -24.02 3.55 -12.34
C LEU A 230 -24.47 4.31 -13.60
N ARG A 231 -24.20 5.61 -13.64
CA ARG A 231 -24.63 6.50 -14.73
C ARG A 231 -23.45 6.85 -15.62
N ALA A 232 -23.69 6.96 -16.92
CA ALA A 232 -22.65 7.28 -17.90
C ALA A 232 -23.14 8.33 -18.89
N PHE A 233 -22.28 9.32 -19.21
CA PHE A 233 -22.56 10.32 -20.24
C PHE A 233 -21.28 10.98 -20.73
N THR A 234 -21.36 11.65 -21.88
CA THR A 234 -20.21 12.28 -22.53
C THR A 234 -20.41 13.79 -22.69
N ILE A 235 -19.30 14.53 -22.64
CA ILE A 235 -19.28 15.98 -22.80
C ILE A 235 -19.82 16.39 -24.18
N GLN A 236 -19.38 15.69 -25.23
CA GLN A 236 -19.83 15.94 -26.60
C GLN A 236 -21.31 15.57 -26.78
N GLY A 237 -21.78 14.48 -26.17
CA GLY A 237 -23.18 14.07 -26.23
C GLY A 237 -24.14 15.06 -25.56
N ILE A 238 -23.73 15.67 -24.44
CA ILE A 238 -24.53 16.70 -23.74
C ILE A 238 -24.41 18.10 -24.40
N GLY A 239 -23.41 18.30 -25.24
CA GLY A 239 -23.21 19.54 -25.99
C GLY A 239 -22.32 20.56 -25.27
N GLY A 240 -21.29 20.09 -24.56
CA GLY A 240 -20.17 20.91 -24.07
C GLY A 240 -20.02 20.96 -22.56
N THR A 241 -18.90 21.56 -22.13
CA THR A 241 -18.41 21.57 -20.74
C THR A 241 -19.43 22.10 -19.73
N SER A 242 -19.93 23.33 -19.88
CA SER A 242 -20.81 23.94 -18.87
C SER A 242 -22.14 23.21 -18.71
N LYS A 243 -22.73 22.71 -19.81
CA LYS A 243 -23.94 21.90 -19.77
C LYS A 243 -23.70 20.57 -19.08
N THR A 244 -22.54 19.96 -19.32
CA THR A 244 -22.16 18.68 -18.69
C THR A 244 -21.92 18.83 -17.19
N ILE A 245 -21.30 19.94 -16.76
CA ILE A 245 -21.13 20.24 -15.32
C ILE A 245 -22.51 20.39 -14.65
N ALA A 246 -23.40 21.20 -15.22
CA ALA A 246 -24.75 21.38 -14.69
C ALA A 246 -25.53 20.06 -14.62
N ALA A 247 -25.44 19.23 -15.68
CA ALA A 247 -26.04 17.90 -15.70
C ALA A 247 -25.44 16.99 -14.62
N GLY A 248 -24.11 16.96 -14.48
CA GLY A 248 -23.42 16.15 -13.46
C GLY A 248 -23.83 16.53 -12.03
N ILE A 249 -23.94 17.84 -11.74
CA ILE A 249 -24.43 18.33 -10.45
C ILE A 249 -25.86 17.85 -10.18
N GLU A 250 -26.75 17.94 -11.17
CA GLU A 250 -28.13 17.50 -11.01
C GLU A 250 -28.25 15.98 -10.81
N GLN A 251 -27.45 15.21 -11.54
CA GLN A 251 -27.36 13.76 -11.37
C GLN A 251 -26.91 13.39 -9.95
N VAL A 252 -25.88 14.06 -9.42
CA VAL A 252 -25.44 13.85 -8.02
C VAL A 252 -26.55 14.24 -7.04
N ARG A 253 -27.20 15.40 -7.20
CA ARG A 253 -28.31 15.83 -6.32
C ARG A 253 -29.42 14.79 -6.24
N SER A 254 -29.81 14.22 -7.39
CA SER A 254 -30.87 13.20 -7.45
C SER A 254 -30.52 11.90 -6.70
N LEU A 255 -29.24 11.66 -6.42
CA LEU A 255 -28.75 10.47 -5.69
C LEU A 255 -28.64 10.69 -4.18
N LEU A 256 -28.56 11.95 -3.71
CA LEU A 256 -28.22 12.26 -2.32
C LEU A 256 -29.24 11.70 -1.31
N ALA A 257 -30.53 11.86 -1.59
CA ALA A 257 -31.58 11.43 -0.67
C ALA A 257 -31.56 9.92 -0.40
N GLU A 258 -31.40 9.10 -1.44
CA GLU A 258 -31.31 7.64 -1.33
C GLU A 258 -29.98 7.21 -0.72
N ALA A 259 -28.85 7.76 -1.20
CA ALA A 259 -27.52 7.45 -0.69
C ALA A 259 -27.38 7.76 0.82
N ASN A 260 -28.14 8.72 1.34
CA ASN A 260 -28.13 9.12 2.75
C ASN A 260 -28.95 8.18 3.66
N GLN A 261 -29.78 7.27 3.13
CA GLN A 261 -30.61 6.36 3.94
C GLN A 261 -29.83 5.18 4.55
N VAL A 262 -28.52 5.11 4.33
CA VAL A 262 -27.69 4.06 4.91
C VAL A 262 -27.60 4.17 6.42
N ARG A 263 -27.49 3.03 7.09
CA ARG A 263 -27.16 2.94 8.51
C ARG A 263 -26.01 1.97 8.68
N ARG A 264 -25.04 2.33 9.53
CA ARG A 264 -24.01 1.40 9.95
C ARG A 264 -24.62 0.37 10.90
N GLN A 265 -24.19 -0.87 10.79
CA GLN A 265 -24.60 -1.95 11.67
C GLN A 265 -23.41 -2.87 12.00
N PRO A 266 -23.44 -3.60 13.13
CA PRO A 266 -22.43 -4.59 13.43
C PRO A 266 -22.37 -5.66 12.34
N VAL A 267 -21.19 -5.87 11.77
CA VAL A 267 -20.89 -6.94 10.81
C VAL A 267 -19.57 -7.60 11.16
N SER A 268 -19.38 -8.84 10.70
CA SER A 268 -18.12 -9.56 10.87
C SER A 268 -16.95 -8.83 10.19
N ALA A 269 -15.78 -8.84 10.83
CA ALA A 269 -14.53 -8.34 10.26
C ALA A 269 -14.08 -9.11 9.01
N GLN A 270 -14.72 -10.25 8.70
CA GLN A 270 -14.52 -10.98 7.43
C GLN A 270 -14.76 -10.14 6.18
N HIS A 271 -15.52 -9.04 6.30
CA HIS A 271 -15.82 -8.12 5.20
C HIS A 271 -14.78 -7.00 5.05
N LEU A 272 -13.75 -6.97 5.90
CA LEU A 272 -12.63 -6.05 5.74
C LEU A 272 -11.63 -6.62 4.75
N VAL A 273 -11.29 -5.79 3.76
CA VAL A 273 -10.26 -6.05 2.76
C VAL A 273 -9.24 -4.92 2.88
N VAL A 274 -8.09 -5.23 3.48
CA VAL A 274 -7.08 -4.25 3.84
C VAL A 274 -5.92 -4.29 2.85
N GLY A 275 -5.71 -3.21 2.11
CA GLY A 275 -4.51 -3.01 1.30
C GLY A 275 -3.31 -2.65 2.19
N LEU A 276 -2.18 -3.32 1.99
CA LEU A 276 -0.95 -3.05 2.74
C LEU A 276 0.00 -2.24 1.84
N GLN A 277 0.49 -1.11 2.35
CA GLN A 277 1.40 -0.22 1.63
C GLN A 277 2.62 0.18 2.44
N CYS A 278 3.70 0.46 1.74
CA CYS A 278 4.80 1.26 2.26
C CYS A 278 4.86 2.57 1.48
N GLY A 279 5.26 3.65 2.13
CA GLY A 279 5.65 4.87 1.43
C GLY A 279 7.14 5.11 1.55
N GLY A 280 7.50 6.23 2.17
CA GLY A 280 8.87 6.52 2.56
C GLY A 280 9.41 5.56 3.62
N SER A 281 9.76 4.33 3.25
CA SER A 281 10.45 3.36 4.08
C SER A 281 11.82 3.87 4.55
N ASP A 282 12.23 3.41 5.72
CA ASP A 282 13.50 3.71 6.38
C ASP A 282 14.09 2.43 7.02
N GLY A 283 15.26 2.55 7.66
CA GLY A 283 15.93 1.45 8.34
C GLY A 283 15.11 0.81 9.47
N TYR A 284 14.13 1.53 10.03
CA TYR A 284 13.25 1.07 11.10
C TYR A 284 12.01 0.33 10.61
N SER A 285 11.60 0.53 9.36
CA SER A 285 10.33 0.02 8.83
C SER A 285 10.15 -1.49 9.05
N GLY A 286 11.17 -2.27 8.71
CA GLY A 286 11.20 -3.73 8.93
C GLY A 286 11.45 -4.17 10.38
N ILE A 287 11.54 -3.25 11.35
CA ILE A 287 11.80 -3.51 12.77
C ILE A 287 10.57 -3.15 13.60
N THR A 288 9.85 -2.09 13.20
CA THR A 288 8.75 -1.49 13.97
C THR A 288 7.40 -1.66 13.27
N ALA A 289 7.04 -0.74 12.36
CA ALA A 289 5.69 -0.66 11.80
C ALA A 289 5.31 -1.87 10.95
N ASN A 290 6.23 -2.41 10.14
CA ASN A 290 5.92 -3.55 9.28
C ASN A 290 5.61 -4.82 10.08
N PRO A 291 6.44 -5.27 11.05
CA PRO A 291 6.08 -6.44 11.85
C PRO A 291 4.87 -6.21 12.78
N ALA A 292 4.65 -4.98 13.27
CA ALA A 292 3.43 -4.65 14.03
C ALA A 292 2.17 -4.75 13.15
N LEU A 293 2.23 -4.22 11.92
CA LEU A 293 1.19 -4.39 10.92
C LEU A 293 1.00 -5.86 10.55
N GLY A 294 2.08 -6.63 10.43
CA GLY A 294 2.02 -8.07 10.22
C GLY A 294 1.27 -8.81 11.33
N ASN A 295 1.48 -8.43 12.59
CA ASN A 295 0.69 -8.98 13.70
C ASN A 295 -0.80 -8.58 13.60
N ALA A 296 -1.11 -7.35 13.19
CA ALA A 296 -2.48 -6.92 12.95
C ALA A 296 -3.14 -7.68 11.77
N VAL A 297 -2.37 -7.99 10.73
CA VAL A 297 -2.80 -8.81 9.59
C VAL A 297 -3.14 -10.23 10.03
N ASP A 298 -2.33 -10.85 10.90
CA ASP A 298 -2.65 -12.18 11.42
C ASP A 298 -3.97 -12.18 12.22
N ARG A 299 -4.26 -11.10 12.95
CA ARG A 299 -5.55 -10.93 13.65
C ARG A 299 -6.71 -10.73 12.68
N LEU A 300 -6.50 -9.95 11.62
CA LEU A 300 -7.49 -9.74 10.56
C LEU A 300 -7.83 -11.06 9.84
N VAL A 301 -6.81 -11.83 9.46
CA VAL A 301 -6.98 -13.14 8.80
C VAL A 301 -7.65 -14.14 9.75
N ALA A 302 -7.26 -14.16 11.02
CA ALA A 302 -7.96 -14.95 12.05
C ALA A 302 -9.44 -14.57 12.17
N ALA A 303 -9.80 -13.30 11.94
CA ALA A 303 -11.19 -12.84 11.91
C ALA A 303 -11.92 -13.08 10.57
N GLY A 304 -11.29 -13.81 9.64
CA GLY A 304 -11.82 -14.12 8.30
C GLY A 304 -11.66 -13.00 7.27
N GLY A 305 -10.99 -11.89 7.62
CA GLY A 305 -10.75 -10.77 6.73
C GLY A 305 -9.64 -11.04 5.72
N THR A 306 -9.47 -10.11 4.78
CA THR A 306 -8.47 -10.23 3.71
C THR A 306 -7.41 -9.15 3.83
N ALA A 307 -6.14 -9.53 3.73
CA ALA A 307 -5.02 -8.60 3.62
C ALA A 307 -4.37 -8.72 2.24
N ILE A 308 -4.21 -7.61 1.54
CA ILE A 308 -3.58 -7.55 0.22
C ILE A 308 -2.16 -7.01 0.38
N LEU A 309 -1.17 -7.89 0.35
CA LEU A 309 0.22 -7.49 0.14
C LEU A 309 0.43 -7.19 -1.35
N SER A 310 1.20 -6.16 -1.69
CA SER A 310 1.46 -5.78 -3.08
C SER A 310 2.91 -5.34 -3.26
N GLU A 311 3.16 -4.34 -4.12
CA GLU A 311 4.47 -3.73 -4.33
C GLU A 311 5.49 -4.79 -4.78
N THR A 312 5.25 -5.46 -5.90
CA THR A 312 6.06 -6.60 -6.37
C THR A 312 7.56 -6.32 -6.42
N PRO A 313 8.02 -5.15 -6.90
CA PRO A 313 9.43 -4.80 -6.80
C PRO A 313 9.98 -4.79 -5.38
N GLU A 314 9.14 -4.48 -4.38
CA GLU A 314 9.52 -4.43 -2.97
C GLU A 314 9.60 -5.78 -2.29
N ILE A 315 9.16 -6.89 -2.89
CA ILE A 315 9.40 -8.23 -2.33
C ILE A 315 10.53 -8.98 -3.05
N TYR A 316 11.17 -8.35 -4.04
CA TYR A 316 12.23 -8.98 -4.83
C TYR A 316 13.44 -9.36 -3.98
N GLY A 317 13.73 -10.66 -3.91
CA GLY A 317 14.75 -11.23 -3.01
C GLY A 317 14.16 -11.89 -1.78
N ALA A 318 12.94 -11.54 -1.40
CA ALA A 318 12.26 -12.03 -0.21
C ALA A 318 10.98 -12.82 -0.54
N GLU A 319 10.61 -12.96 -1.82
CA GLU A 319 9.40 -13.68 -2.24
C GLU A 319 9.42 -15.16 -1.81
N HIS A 320 10.60 -15.74 -1.63
CA HIS A 320 10.76 -17.11 -1.12
C HIS A 320 10.07 -17.28 0.26
N LEU A 321 10.11 -16.25 1.12
CA LEU A 321 9.42 -16.23 2.41
C LEU A 321 7.90 -16.35 2.29
N LEU A 322 7.33 -15.89 1.16
CA LEU A 322 5.91 -16.02 0.85
C LEU A 322 5.61 -17.38 0.20
N THR A 323 6.44 -17.84 -0.75
CA THR A 323 6.23 -19.14 -1.42
C THR A 323 6.25 -20.31 -0.44
N ARG A 324 7.10 -20.26 0.58
CA ARG A 324 7.20 -21.30 1.63
C ARG A 324 5.92 -21.46 2.44
N ARG A 325 5.12 -20.41 2.54
CA ARG A 325 3.83 -20.39 3.24
C ARG A 325 2.64 -20.24 2.29
N ALA A 326 2.83 -20.48 1.00
CA ALA A 326 1.74 -20.58 0.05
C ALA A 326 0.91 -21.83 0.32
N VAL A 327 -0.42 -21.73 0.28
CA VAL A 327 -1.32 -22.86 0.56
C VAL A 327 -1.23 -23.98 -0.48
N SER A 328 -0.67 -23.70 -1.65
CA SER A 328 -0.38 -24.69 -2.67
C SER A 328 0.84 -24.25 -3.49
N ARG A 329 1.43 -25.21 -4.20
CA ARG A 329 2.49 -24.95 -5.17
C ARG A 329 2.01 -23.99 -6.27
N GLU A 330 0.79 -24.15 -6.75
CA GLU A 330 0.20 -23.29 -7.78
C GLU A 330 0.19 -21.82 -7.34
N VAL A 331 -0.25 -21.54 -6.11
CA VAL A 331 -0.27 -20.16 -5.56
C VAL A 331 1.15 -19.59 -5.48
N GLY A 332 2.12 -20.39 -5.03
CA GLY A 332 3.52 -19.97 -5.01
C GLY A 332 4.10 -19.72 -6.40
N GLU A 333 3.78 -20.57 -7.38
CA GLU A 333 4.21 -20.41 -8.77
C GLU A 333 3.60 -19.18 -9.45
N LYS A 334 2.35 -18.82 -9.12
CA LYS A 334 1.76 -17.54 -9.56
C LYS A 334 2.60 -16.34 -9.09
N LEU A 335 3.07 -16.35 -7.83
CA LEU A 335 3.93 -15.28 -7.31
C LEU A 335 5.27 -15.22 -8.03
N VAL A 336 5.93 -16.37 -8.21
CA VAL A 336 7.21 -16.45 -8.94
C VAL A 336 7.06 -15.99 -10.39
N ALA A 337 5.93 -16.32 -11.04
CA ALA A 337 5.64 -15.84 -12.39
C ALA A 337 5.54 -14.31 -12.47
N ARG A 338 5.01 -13.64 -11.43
CA ARG A 338 5.00 -12.18 -11.37
C ARG A 338 6.39 -11.59 -11.22
N ILE A 339 7.26 -12.19 -10.41
CA ILE A 339 8.66 -11.76 -10.31
C ILE A 339 9.37 -11.82 -11.67
N ARG A 340 9.20 -12.94 -12.39
CA ARG A 340 9.78 -13.11 -13.74
C ARG A 340 9.24 -12.10 -14.75
N TRP A 341 7.94 -11.80 -14.68
CA TRP A 341 7.37 -10.76 -15.53
C TRP A 341 7.99 -9.38 -15.23
N TRP A 342 8.26 -9.06 -13.97
CA TRP A 342 8.91 -7.81 -13.59
C TRP A 342 10.38 -7.74 -14.04
N GLU A 343 11.11 -8.85 -13.97
CA GLU A 343 12.47 -8.94 -14.53
C GLU A 343 12.48 -8.61 -16.02
N ASP A 344 11.58 -9.23 -16.79
CA ASP A 344 11.41 -8.98 -18.23
C ASP A 344 10.91 -7.54 -18.52
N TYR A 345 9.95 -7.04 -17.74
CA TYR A 345 9.44 -5.68 -17.89
C TYR A 345 10.54 -4.64 -17.63
N CYS A 346 11.31 -4.79 -16.55
CA CYS A 346 12.43 -3.92 -16.24
C CYS A 346 13.49 -3.96 -17.35
N GLN A 347 13.82 -5.15 -17.88
CA GLN A 347 14.76 -5.30 -18.98
C GLN A 347 14.30 -4.54 -20.24
N ARG A 348 13.03 -4.72 -20.65
CA ARG A 348 12.45 -4.01 -21.80
C ARG A 348 12.44 -2.49 -21.64
N MET A 349 12.36 -2.01 -20.40
CA MET A 349 12.33 -0.58 -20.07
C MET A 349 13.70 0.00 -19.72
N ASN A 350 14.80 -0.76 -19.88
CA ASN A 350 16.15 -0.36 -19.44
C ASN A 350 16.20 0.09 -17.97
N ALA A 351 15.51 -0.66 -17.11
CA ALA A 351 15.41 -0.42 -15.67
C ALA A 351 15.88 -1.65 -14.87
N GLU A 352 16.07 -1.47 -13.57
CA GLU A 352 16.42 -2.55 -12.64
C GLU A 352 15.45 -2.58 -11.47
N LEU A 353 15.15 -3.76 -10.94
CA LEU A 353 14.34 -3.90 -9.72
C LEU A 353 14.99 -3.23 -8.51
N ASN A 354 16.32 -3.10 -8.50
CA ASN A 354 17.06 -2.39 -7.46
C ASN A 354 17.01 -0.84 -7.59
N ASN A 355 16.32 -0.29 -8.60
CA ASN A 355 15.99 1.14 -8.65
C ASN A 355 15.08 1.54 -7.47
N ASN A 356 14.40 0.59 -6.85
CA ASN A 356 13.85 0.69 -5.51
C ASN A 356 14.82 -0.06 -4.58
N PRO A 357 15.44 0.52 -3.52
CA PRO A 357 15.06 1.71 -2.75
C PRO A 357 15.24 3.04 -3.47
N SER A 358 14.23 3.91 -3.36
CA SER A 358 14.28 5.31 -3.83
C SER A 358 15.33 6.15 -3.09
N ALA A 359 15.64 7.35 -3.60
CA ALA A 359 16.56 8.29 -2.94
C ALA A 359 16.17 8.58 -1.47
N GLY A 360 14.87 8.75 -1.21
CA GLY A 360 14.35 8.95 0.14
C GLY A 360 14.58 7.72 1.04
N ASN A 361 14.40 6.51 0.51
CA ASN A 361 14.66 5.28 1.26
C ASN A 361 16.15 5.09 1.58
N LYS A 362 17.03 5.40 0.62
CA LYS A 362 18.49 5.38 0.81
C LYS A 362 18.92 6.35 1.90
N ALA A 363 18.42 7.58 1.86
CA ALA A 363 18.62 8.56 2.93
C ALA A 363 17.98 8.16 4.28
N GLY A 364 17.05 7.19 4.28
CA GLY A 364 16.46 6.60 5.49
C GLY A 364 17.22 5.37 6.01
N GLY A 365 18.30 4.94 5.37
CA GLY A 365 19.15 3.83 5.82
C GLY A 365 18.99 2.50 5.08
N LEU A 366 18.12 2.42 4.07
CA LEU A 366 17.96 1.22 3.25
C LEU A 366 18.97 1.20 2.10
N THR A 367 19.72 0.10 1.96
CA THR A 367 20.90 0.04 1.09
C THR A 367 20.63 -0.65 -0.23
N THR A 368 19.93 -1.78 -0.19
CA THR A 368 19.60 -2.59 -1.37
C THR A 368 18.12 -2.95 -1.36
N ILE A 369 17.61 -3.42 -2.51
CA ILE A 369 16.26 -3.97 -2.56
C ILE A 369 16.11 -5.21 -1.70
N LEU A 370 17.12 -6.08 -1.63
CA LEU A 370 17.10 -7.28 -0.77
C LEU A 370 16.83 -6.92 0.70
N GLU A 371 17.51 -5.88 1.20
CA GLU A 371 17.29 -5.38 2.56
C GLU A 371 15.86 -4.87 2.75
N LYS A 372 15.40 -4.03 1.82
CA LYS A 372 14.06 -3.44 1.85
C LYS A 372 12.99 -4.54 1.82
N SER A 373 13.20 -5.57 1.01
CA SER A 373 12.24 -6.65 0.78
C SER A 373 12.01 -7.53 1.99
N LEU A 374 13.06 -7.83 2.75
CA LEU A 374 12.91 -8.55 4.02
C LEU A 374 11.99 -7.79 4.98
N GLY A 375 12.13 -6.45 5.04
CA GLY A 375 11.26 -5.60 5.83
C GLY A 375 9.84 -5.50 5.24
N ALA A 376 9.69 -5.42 3.92
CA ALA A 376 8.40 -5.28 3.26
C ALA A 376 7.51 -6.52 3.43
N VAL A 377 8.08 -7.73 3.36
CA VAL A 377 7.35 -8.99 3.57
C VAL A 377 6.80 -9.10 5.01
N ALA A 378 7.45 -8.48 6.00
CA ALA A 378 6.99 -8.50 7.38
C ALA A 378 5.59 -7.87 7.56
N LYS A 379 5.16 -6.98 6.65
CA LYS A 379 3.80 -6.40 6.64
C LYS A 379 2.71 -7.47 6.53
N ALA A 380 3.03 -8.60 5.90
CA ALA A 380 2.11 -9.69 5.68
C ALA A 380 2.05 -10.72 6.82
N GLY A 381 2.63 -10.40 7.98
CA GLY A 381 2.49 -11.22 9.19
C GLY A 381 3.08 -12.62 9.04
N SER A 382 2.41 -13.61 9.63
CA SER A 382 2.75 -15.03 9.58
C SER A 382 1.71 -15.91 8.88
N SER A 383 0.57 -15.33 8.48
CA SER A 383 -0.52 -15.97 7.73
C SER A 383 -0.07 -16.61 6.42
N ASN A 384 -0.76 -17.67 6.00
CA ASN A 384 -0.48 -18.35 4.73
C ASN A 384 -0.90 -17.49 3.54
N LEU A 385 -0.09 -17.49 2.48
CA LEU A 385 -0.47 -16.87 1.21
C LEU A 385 -1.51 -17.76 0.51
N VAL A 386 -2.73 -17.24 0.34
CA VAL A 386 -3.85 -18.03 -0.19
C VAL A 386 -4.07 -17.86 -1.70
N ASP A 387 -3.69 -16.72 -2.28
CA ASP A 387 -3.84 -16.47 -3.73
C ASP A 387 -2.98 -15.29 -4.20
N VAL A 388 -2.83 -15.17 -5.52
CA VAL A 388 -2.06 -14.11 -6.20
C VAL A 388 -2.88 -13.54 -7.36
N TYR A 389 -3.03 -12.23 -7.37
CA TYR A 389 -3.82 -11.44 -8.32
C TYR A 389 -2.91 -10.55 -9.18
N GLN A 390 -3.32 -10.27 -10.41
CA GLN A 390 -2.76 -9.19 -11.22
C GLN A 390 -3.31 -7.83 -10.77
N TYR A 391 -2.71 -6.75 -11.29
CA TYR A 391 -3.14 -5.38 -10.98
C TYR A 391 -4.64 -5.19 -11.19
N ALA A 392 -5.32 -4.64 -10.17
CA ALA A 392 -6.75 -4.33 -10.16
C ALA A 392 -7.71 -5.51 -10.41
N GLU A 393 -7.25 -6.76 -10.34
CA GLU A 393 -8.18 -7.90 -10.35
C GLU A 393 -9.02 -7.92 -9.07
N ALA A 394 -10.30 -8.29 -9.23
CA ALA A 394 -11.22 -8.41 -8.11
C ALA A 394 -10.76 -9.52 -7.16
N VAL A 395 -10.44 -9.16 -5.93
CA VAL A 395 -9.99 -10.10 -4.89
C VAL A 395 -11.19 -10.92 -4.41
N ARG A 396 -11.10 -12.25 -4.51
CA ARG A 396 -12.19 -13.18 -4.14
C ARG A 396 -11.83 -14.10 -2.98
N ALA A 397 -10.55 -14.38 -2.78
CA ALA A 397 -10.07 -15.20 -1.67
C ALA A 397 -10.12 -14.44 -0.33
N GLN A 398 -10.27 -15.20 0.75
CA GLN A 398 -10.19 -14.71 2.13
C GLN A 398 -8.87 -15.13 2.77
N GLY A 399 -8.23 -14.21 3.50
CA GLY A 399 -6.92 -14.41 4.11
C GLY A 399 -5.84 -13.49 3.54
N LEU A 400 -4.57 -13.88 3.64
CA LEU A 400 -3.48 -13.10 3.03
C LEU A 400 -3.37 -13.43 1.54
N VAL A 401 -3.59 -12.43 0.70
CA VAL A 401 -3.40 -12.50 -0.75
C VAL A 401 -2.26 -11.60 -1.20
N PHE A 402 -1.76 -11.83 -2.40
CA PHE A 402 -0.84 -10.92 -3.07
C PHE A 402 -1.51 -10.29 -4.29
N MET A 403 -1.34 -8.99 -4.51
CA MET A 403 -1.72 -8.32 -5.76
C MET A 403 -0.49 -7.69 -6.41
N ASP A 404 -0.27 -8.00 -7.68
CA ASP A 404 0.82 -7.43 -8.46
C ASP A 404 0.62 -5.93 -8.71
N THR A 405 1.51 -5.12 -8.16
CA THR A 405 1.54 -3.68 -8.34
C THR A 405 2.98 -3.14 -8.38
N PRO A 406 3.22 -1.96 -8.98
CA PRO A 406 4.47 -1.23 -8.79
C PRO A 406 4.64 -0.78 -7.33
N GLY A 407 5.87 -0.49 -6.91
CA GLY A 407 6.18 0.13 -5.60
C GLY A 407 5.96 1.64 -5.54
N TYR A 408 5.15 2.21 -6.44
CA TYR A 408 4.78 3.63 -6.38
C TYR A 408 3.44 3.76 -5.68
N ASP A 409 3.44 4.37 -4.49
CA ASP A 409 2.37 4.24 -3.50
C ASP A 409 0.95 4.52 -4.05
N PRO A 410 0.69 5.65 -4.73
CA PRO A 410 -0.63 5.94 -5.29
C PRO A 410 -1.08 4.95 -6.35
N VAL A 411 -0.14 4.47 -7.17
CA VAL A 411 -0.45 3.46 -8.20
C VAL A 411 -0.77 2.12 -7.59
N SER A 412 0.02 1.72 -6.59
CA SER A 412 -0.15 0.47 -5.86
C SER A 412 -1.51 0.42 -5.16
N ALA A 413 -1.83 1.45 -4.37
CA ALA A 413 -3.08 1.54 -3.65
C ALA A 413 -4.29 1.67 -4.58
N THR A 414 -4.16 2.37 -5.71
CA THR A 414 -5.23 2.41 -6.74
C THR A 414 -5.59 1.01 -7.22
N GLY A 415 -4.59 0.15 -7.49
CA GLY A 415 -4.83 -1.24 -7.86
C GLY A 415 -5.54 -2.03 -6.76
N GLN A 416 -5.10 -1.88 -5.50
CA GLN A 416 -5.70 -2.56 -4.36
C GLN A 416 -7.17 -2.18 -4.15
N VAL A 417 -7.49 -0.89 -4.23
CA VAL A 417 -8.87 -0.40 -4.08
C VAL A 417 -9.73 -0.83 -5.26
N ALA A 418 -9.22 -0.79 -6.49
CA ALA A 418 -9.93 -1.36 -7.64
C ALA A 418 -10.21 -2.86 -7.44
N GLY A 419 -9.29 -3.60 -6.80
CA GLY A 419 -9.49 -5.00 -6.42
C GLY A 419 -10.48 -5.25 -5.29
N GLY A 420 -10.92 -4.20 -4.58
CA GLY A 420 -11.91 -4.26 -3.51
C GLY A 420 -11.43 -3.87 -2.12
N ALA A 421 -10.19 -3.36 -1.96
CA ALA A 421 -9.71 -2.89 -0.67
C ALA A 421 -10.58 -1.74 -0.14
N ASN A 422 -11.22 -1.95 1.02
CA ASN A 422 -12.07 -0.96 1.68
C ASN A 422 -11.38 -0.29 2.88
N LEU A 423 -10.09 -0.55 3.09
CA LEU A 423 -9.21 0.17 4.02
C LEU A 423 -7.75 0.01 3.54
N ILE A 424 -6.92 1.03 3.71
CA ILE A 424 -5.48 0.98 3.42
C ILE A 424 -4.68 1.15 4.70
N ALA A 425 -3.73 0.26 4.97
CA ALA A 425 -2.76 0.38 6.04
C ALA A 425 -1.40 0.77 5.48
N PHE A 426 -0.93 1.96 5.84
CA PHE A 426 0.18 2.64 5.19
C PHE A 426 1.33 2.87 6.18
N THR A 427 2.45 2.21 5.95
CA THR A 427 3.65 2.36 6.80
C THR A 427 4.58 3.44 6.25
N THR A 428 5.12 4.31 7.10
CA THR A 428 6.05 5.36 6.66
C THR A 428 7.07 5.74 7.72
N GLY A 429 8.34 5.82 7.31
CA GLY A 429 9.44 6.34 8.13
C GLY A 429 9.92 7.72 7.72
N ARG A 430 9.24 8.35 6.76
CA ARG A 430 9.56 9.69 6.26
C ARG A 430 8.35 10.63 6.25
N GLY A 431 7.21 10.18 6.76
CA GLY A 431 6.05 11.05 6.90
C GLY A 431 5.29 11.26 5.59
N SER A 432 4.97 10.19 4.88
CA SER A 432 4.09 10.29 3.70
C SER A 432 2.71 10.79 4.12
N ALA A 433 2.22 11.86 3.48
CA ALA A 433 0.89 12.41 3.72
C ALA A 433 -0.22 11.69 2.94
N TYR A 434 0.06 10.48 2.41
CA TYR A 434 -0.86 9.71 1.57
C TYR A 434 -2.27 9.55 2.17
N GLY A 435 -3.27 9.56 1.30
CA GLY A 435 -4.65 9.13 1.58
C GLY A 435 -5.27 8.54 0.32
N CYS A 436 -6.42 7.89 0.46
CA CYS A 436 -7.11 7.23 -0.65
C CYS A 436 -8.62 7.45 -0.55
N ALA A 437 -9.25 7.96 -1.61
CA ALA A 437 -10.70 7.94 -1.73
C ALA A 437 -11.07 6.82 -2.73
N PRO A 438 -12.05 5.95 -2.41
CA PRO A 438 -12.97 6.01 -1.28
C PRO A 438 -12.54 5.18 -0.04
N ALA A 439 -11.33 4.64 0.01
CA ALA A 439 -10.88 3.72 1.07
C ALA A 439 -10.06 4.45 2.16
N PRO A 440 -10.54 4.53 3.42
CA PRO A 440 -9.82 5.23 4.47
C PRO A 440 -8.41 4.65 4.67
N SER A 441 -7.43 5.54 4.90
CA SER A 441 -6.02 5.18 4.99
C SER A 441 -5.49 5.42 6.40
N ILE A 442 -5.08 4.36 7.11
CA ILE A 442 -4.43 4.45 8.42
C ILE A 442 -2.91 4.55 8.24
N LYS A 443 -2.30 5.62 8.75
CA LYS A 443 -0.85 5.87 8.64
C LYS A 443 -0.10 5.45 9.91
N LEU A 444 0.93 4.64 9.72
CA LEU A 444 1.73 4.00 10.75
C LEU A 444 3.17 4.53 10.70
N ALA A 445 3.55 5.38 11.64
CA ALA A 445 4.90 5.94 11.73
C ALA A 445 5.89 4.89 12.26
N THR A 446 7.05 4.75 11.60
CA THR A 446 8.05 3.73 11.96
C THR A 446 8.94 4.15 13.13
N ASN A 447 9.02 5.45 13.44
CA ASN A 447 9.90 5.99 14.47
C ASN A 447 9.25 7.18 15.20
N ASN A 448 9.63 7.39 16.47
CA ASN A 448 9.04 8.42 17.33
C ASN A 448 9.24 9.83 16.75
N ARG A 449 10.41 10.10 16.16
CA ARG A 449 10.73 11.41 15.57
C ARG A 449 9.73 11.82 14.49
N VAL A 450 9.39 10.93 13.56
CA VAL A 450 8.37 11.21 12.52
C VAL A 450 7.01 11.42 13.15
N PHE A 451 6.63 10.58 14.11
CA PHE A 451 5.33 10.70 14.77
C PHE A 451 5.19 12.03 15.52
N GLU A 452 6.20 12.43 16.30
CA GLU A 452 6.21 13.67 17.07
C GLU A 452 6.23 14.90 16.16
N HIS A 453 6.97 14.85 15.05
CA HIS A 453 7.07 15.97 14.11
C HIS A 453 5.84 16.14 13.22
N GLN A 454 5.13 15.05 12.91
CA GLN A 454 3.98 15.01 12.00
C GLN A 454 2.75 14.35 12.64
N GLN A 455 2.49 14.66 13.91
CA GLN A 455 1.40 14.03 14.67
C GLN A 455 0.02 14.27 14.06
N GLU A 456 -0.15 15.36 13.32
CA GLU A 456 -1.40 15.69 12.62
C GLU A 456 -1.62 14.84 11.37
N ASP A 457 -0.58 14.19 10.86
CA ASP A 457 -0.64 13.28 9.71
C ASP A 457 -0.58 11.81 10.13
N MET A 458 -0.06 11.45 11.29
CA MET A 458 0.16 10.04 11.67
C MET A 458 -0.93 9.51 12.61
N ASP A 459 -1.58 8.39 12.25
CA ASP A 459 -2.62 7.77 13.08
C ASP A 459 -2.02 6.92 14.23
N VAL A 460 -0.89 6.25 14.00
CA VAL A 460 -0.28 5.33 14.98
C VAL A 460 1.25 5.50 15.02
N ASN A 461 1.79 5.63 16.24
CA ASN A 461 3.23 5.55 16.48
C ASN A 461 3.69 4.09 16.70
N CYS A 462 4.58 3.57 15.85
CA CYS A 462 5.23 2.26 16.06
C CYS A 462 6.68 2.39 16.58
N GLY A 463 7.20 3.61 16.73
CA GLY A 463 8.59 3.86 17.11
C GLY A 463 8.99 3.31 18.48
N GLY A 464 8.02 3.19 19.41
CA GLY A 464 8.24 2.58 20.73
C GLY A 464 8.70 1.12 20.70
N ILE A 465 8.62 0.44 19.54
CA ILE A 465 9.21 -0.90 19.37
C ILE A 465 10.73 -0.83 19.31
N ALA A 466 11.29 0.19 18.66
CA ALA A 466 12.75 0.34 18.53
C ALA A 466 13.42 0.72 19.85
N ASP A 467 12.71 1.40 20.76
CA ASP A 467 13.22 1.74 22.09
C ASP A 467 12.83 0.76 23.21
N GLY A 468 11.95 -0.19 22.91
CA GLY A 468 11.49 -1.22 23.84
C GLY A 468 10.38 -0.76 24.79
N SER A 469 9.81 0.44 24.61
CA SER A 469 8.66 0.92 25.36
C SER A 469 7.35 0.21 25.00
N THR A 470 7.26 -0.39 23.80
CA THR A 470 6.14 -1.25 23.41
C THR A 470 6.62 -2.46 22.61
N SER A 471 5.90 -3.56 22.69
CA SER A 471 6.16 -4.76 21.90
C SER A 471 5.46 -4.74 20.54
N ILE A 472 5.91 -5.61 19.62
CA ILE A 472 5.25 -5.86 18.34
C ILE A 472 3.81 -6.36 18.54
N GLU A 473 3.58 -7.20 19.55
CA GLU A 473 2.27 -7.79 19.83
C GLU A 473 1.27 -6.75 20.32
N GLU A 474 1.66 -5.93 21.31
CA GLU A 474 0.82 -4.84 21.83
C GLU A 474 0.50 -3.84 20.73
N ARG A 475 1.51 -3.45 19.94
CA ARG A 475 1.31 -2.50 18.85
C ARG A 475 0.46 -3.08 17.73
N GLY A 476 0.62 -4.36 17.41
CA GLY A 476 -0.21 -5.06 16.43
C GLY A 476 -1.67 -5.19 16.86
N ALA A 477 -1.93 -5.48 18.14
CA ALA A 477 -3.28 -5.44 18.70
C ALA A 477 -3.91 -4.06 18.56
N TYR A 478 -3.16 -3.00 18.91
CA TYR A 478 -3.63 -1.62 18.78
C TYR A 478 -3.90 -1.23 17.32
N ILE A 479 -3.03 -1.60 16.38
CA ILE A 479 -3.26 -1.35 14.94
C ILE A 479 -4.56 -2.02 14.48
N PHE A 480 -4.79 -3.28 14.86
CA PHE A 480 -6.02 -4.00 14.50
C PHE A 480 -7.27 -3.31 15.06
N GLU A 481 -7.23 -2.84 16.31
CA GLU A 481 -8.31 -2.05 16.90
C GLU A 481 -8.56 -0.75 16.11
N GLN A 482 -7.49 -0.04 15.72
CA GLN A 482 -7.63 1.16 14.90
C GLN A 482 -8.22 0.86 13.51
N MET A 483 -7.87 -0.27 12.89
CA MET A 483 -8.52 -0.71 11.64
C MET A 483 -10.02 -0.86 11.82
N LEU A 484 -10.47 -1.57 12.88
CA LEU A 484 -11.89 -1.76 13.18
C LEU A 484 -12.59 -0.43 13.47
N ARG A 485 -11.95 0.46 14.25
CA ARG A 485 -12.49 1.78 14.61
C ARG A 485 -12.67 2.67 13.39
N ILE A 486 -11.67 2.72 12.50
CA ILE A 486 -11.72 3.51 11.26
C ILE A 486 -12.72 2.92 10.29
N ALA A 487 -12.76 1.60 10.11
CA ALA A 487 -13.77 0.94 9.30
C ALA A 487 -15.20 1.20 9.81
N SER A 488 -15.36 1.35 11.14
CA SER A 488 -16.61 1.70 11.81
C SER A 488 -17.07 3.15 11.62
N GLY A 489 -16.30 3.98 10.91
CA GLY A 489 -16.66 5.35 10.55
C GLY A 489 -15.83 6.44 11.23
N ALA A 490 -14.88 6.09 12.10
CA ALA A 490 -13.91 7.08 12.56
C ALA A 490 -13.02 7.53 11.39
N ARG A 491 -12.77 8.84 11.29
CA ARG A 491 -11.93 9.41 10.23
C ARG A 491 -10.46 9.27 10.58
N SER A 492 -9.68 8.71 9.66
CA SER A 492 -8.22 8.77 9.67
C SER A 492 -7.72 10.20 9.53
N LYS A 493 -6.45 10.45 9.86
CA LYS A 493 -5.82 11.76 9.65
C LYS A 493 -5.85 12.22 8.19
N SER A 494 -5.63 11.33 7.22
CA SER A 494 -5.75 11.65 5.78
C SER A 494 -7.14 12.17 5.41
N GLU A 495 -8.17 11.52 5.92
CA GLU A 495 -9.54 11.92 5.61
C GLU A 495 -9.88 13.28 6.21
N GLN A 496 -9.36 13.60 7.40
CA GLN A 496 -9.56 14.91 8.04
C GLN A 496 -9.00 16.05 7.18
N HIS A 497 -7.87 15.82 6.51
CA HIS A 497 -7.23 16.77 5.60
C HIS A 497 -7.79 16.75 4.17
N GLY A 498 -8.68 15.81 3.84
CA GLY A 498 -9.28 15.70 2.51
C GLY A 498 -8.40 15.02 1.44
N TYR A 499 -7.36 14.29 1.85
CA TYR A 499 -6.57 13.47 0.91
C TYR A 499 -7.42 12.34 0.30
N GLY A 500 -7.10 11.96 -0.94
CA GLY A 500 -7.61 10.75 -1.57
C GLY A 500 -7.98 10.87 -3.04
N GLN A 501 -8.33 12.08 -3.52
CA GLN A 501 -8.74 12.29 -4.91
C GLN A 501 -7.55 12.40 -5.86
N ASN A 502 -6.48 13.08 -5.44
CA ASN A 502 -5.28 13.27 -6.24
C ASN A 502 -4.42 12.01 -6.27
N GLU A 503 -4.61 11.13 -5.30
CA GLU A 503 -3.89 9.88 -5.12
C GLU A 503 -4.49 8.70 -5.91
N PHE A 504 -5.58 8.94 -6.66
CA PHE A 504 -6.08 8.01 -7.66
C PHE A 504 -5.21 8.08 -8.92
N VAL A 505 -4.31 7.11 -9.07
CA VAL A 505 -3.33 7.05 -10.16
C VAL A 505 -3.33 5.64 -10.74
N PRO A 506 -4.15 5.35 -11.77
CA PRO A 506 -4.10 4.07 -12.46
C PRO A 506 -2.71 3.79 -13.04
N TRP A 507 -2.26 2.54 -12.98
CA TRP A 507 -0.97 2.17 -13.56
C TRP A 507 -0.99 2.32 -15.08
N GLN A 508 -0.03 3.09 -15.60
CA GLN A 508 0.18 3.22 -17.03
C GLN A 508 1.37 2.36 -17.45
N ILE A 509 1.11 1.43 -18.36
CA ILE A 509 2.11 0.58 -19.02
C ILE A 509 1.99 0.75 -20.53
N GLY A 510 3.04 0.37 -21.26
CA GLY A 510 3.06 0.42 -22.72
C GLY A 510 3.37 1.80 -23.29
N ALA A 511 3.49 1.85 -24.61
CA ALA A 511 3.80 3.06 -25.35
C ALA A 511 2.54 3.93 -25.55
N VAL A 512 2.74 5.24 -25.48
CA VAL A 512 1.77 6.25 -25.94
C VAL A 512 2.33 6.81 -27.25
N THR A 513 1.56 6.72 -28.33
CA THR A 513 2.02 7.04 -29.70
C THR A 513 1.71 8.46 -30.16
#